data_AF-A0A3B6TD95-F1
#
_entry.id   AF-A0A3B6TD95-F1
#
_cell.length_a   1.000
_cell.length_b   1.000
_cell.length_c   1.000
_cell.angle_alpha   90.00
_cell.angle_beta   90.00
_cell.angle_gamma   90.00
#
_symmetry.space_group_name_H-M   'P 1'
#
loop_
_entity.id
_entity.type
_entity.pdbx_description
1 polymer ?
#
loop_
_entity_poly.entity_id
_entity_poly.type
_entity_poly.pdbx_seq_one_letter_code
_entity_poly.pdbx_strand_id
1 'polypeptide(L)'
;MSKWEPVTFEESLSFVKRVKARDYLLYLSLLNVLTRSDQIPLEAYNELLLLFRDHGDLLEELGKFRPLPPFPSTVYSHNTIWMFIFLMPFLLLSLLLAFEKPLDSFLLR
;
A
#
# COMPACT_ATOMS: atom_id res chain seq x y z
N MET A 1 18.19 -15.52 -1.24
CA MET A 1 17.13 -14.60 -0.76
C MET A 1 16.35 -15.32 0.32
N SER A 2 16.44 -14.86 1.57
CA SER A 2 15.70 -15.45 2.70
C SER A 2 14.20 -15.33 2.45
N LYS A 3 13.48 -16.42 2.67
CA LYS A 3 12.02 -16.51 2.55
C LYS A 3 11.40 -15.60 3.61
N TRP A 4 10.45 -14.75 3.23
CA TRP A 4 9.68 -13.97 4.19
C TRP A 4 8.78 -14.93 4.97
N GLU A 5 8.99 -15.02 6.28
CA GLU A 5 8.14 -15.78 7.18
C GLU A 5 7.20 -14.83 7.92
N PRO A 6 5.89 -15.11 7.97
CA PRO A 6 4.94 -14.30 8.70
C PRO A 6 5.25 -14.39 10.20
N VAL A 7 5.23 -13.24 10.89
CA VAL A 7 5.44 -13.21 12.34
C VAL A 7 4.27 -13.88 13.04
N THR A 8 4.59 -14.82 13.93
CA THR A 8 3.57 -15.53 14.71
C THR A 8 3.06 -14.68 15.88
N PHE A 9 1.88 -15.03 16.42
CA PHE A 9 1.37 -14.40 17.62
C PHE A 9 2.30 -14.60 18.82
N GLU A 10 2.89 -15.79 18.97
CA GLU A 10 3.85 -16.12 20.03
C GLU A 10 5.07 -15.18 20.00
N GLU A 11 5.64 -14.97 18.81
CA GLU A 11 6.78 -14.06 18.61
C GLU A 11 6.39 -12.60 18.89
N SER A 12 5.19 -12.20 18.45
CA SER A 12 4.64 -10.86 18.72
C SER A 12 4.47 -10.61 20.21
N LEU A 13 3.89 -11.59 20.93
CA LEU A 13 3.70 -11.50 22.37
C LEU A 13 5.04 -11.50 23.12
N SER A 14 6.01 -12.29 22.66
CA SER A 14 7.37 -12.31 23.22
C SER A 14 8.07 -10.96 23.06
N PHE A 15 7.99 -10.35 21.87
CA PHE A 15 8.52 -9.01 21.61
C PHE A 15 7.92 -7.97 22.57
N VAL A 16 6.59 -7.93 22.69
CA VAL A 16 5.91 -6.98 23.58
C VAL A 16 6.31 -7.19 25.05
N LYS A 17 6.47 -8.44 25.49
CA LYS A 17 6.98 -8.77 26.83
C LYS A 17 8.40 -8.24 27.05
N ARG A 18 9.28 -8.36 26.05
CA ARG A 18 10.65 -7.82 26.12
C ARG A 18 10.67 -6.30 26.22
N VAL A 19 9.86 -5.60 25.42
CA VAL A 19 9.71 -4.14 25.52
C VAL A 19 9.25 -3.75 26.93
N LYS A 20 8.21 -4.41 27.44
CA LYS A 20 7.68 -4.17 28.79
C LYS A 20 8.69 -4.45 29.91
N ALA A 21 9.50 -5.50 29.77
CA ALA A 21 10.52 -5.85 30.76
C ALA A 21 11.67 -4.83 30.83
N ARG A 22 11.94 -4.13 29.72
CA ARG A 22 13.02 -3.16 29.63
C ARG A 22 12.65 -1.81 30.21
N ASP A 23 11.51 -1.28 29.78
CA ASP A 23 10.99 -0.01 30.28
C ASP A 23 9.45 0.02 30.10
N TYR A 24 8.76 0.26 31.20
CA TYR A 24 7.32 0.36 31.20
C TYR A 24 6.81 1.59 30.43
N LEU A 25 7.55 2.72 30.45
CA LEU A 25 7.19 3.92 29.68
C LEU A 25 7.36 3.70 28.18
N LEU A 26 8.40 2.97 27.78
CA LEU A 26 8.59 2.53 26.40
C LEU A 26 7.45 1.62 25.93
N TYR A 27 7.00 0.71 26.79
CA TYR A 27 5.83 -0.14 26.52
C TYR A 27 4.54 0.66 26.35
N LEU A 28 4.29 1.67 27.19
CA LEU A 28 3.14 2.55 27.01
C LEU A 28 3.23 3.33 25.69
N SER A 29 4.43 3.78 25.32
CA SER A 29 4.67 4.49 24.06
C SER A 29 4.43 3.60 22.84
N LEU A 30 4.86 2.34 22.89
CA LEU A 30 4.54 1.32 21.88
C LEU A 30 3.03 1.16 21.71
N LEU A 31 2.29 0.93 22.80
CA LEU A 31 0.83 0.78 22.75
C LEU A 31 0.15 2.02 22.20
N ASN A 32 0.68 3.20 22.53
CA ASN A 32 0.15 4.48 22.07
C ASN A 32 0.30 4.64 20.55
N VAL A 33 1.44 4.25 19.97
CA VAL A 33 1.62 4.22 18.50
C VAL A 33 0.63 3.24 17.87
N LEU A 34 0.51 2.02 18.42
CA LEU A 34 -0.38 0.98 17.88
C LEU A 34 -1.87 1.33 18.01
N THR A 35 -2.26 2.11 19.02
CA THR A 35 -3.65 2.54 19.23
C THR A 35 -4.02 3.74 18.35
N ARG A 36 -3.03 4.57 17.99
CA ARG A 36 -3.24 5.72 17.08
C ARG A 36 -3.23 5.31 15.60
N SER A 37 -2.67 4.15 15.27
CA SER A 37 -2.47 3.71 13.88
C SER A 37 -3.73 3.14 13.23
N ASP A 38 -4.87 3.84 13.33
CA ASP A 38 -6.10 3.48 12.62
C ASP A 38 -5.91 3.51 11.08
N GLN A 39 -4.82 4.11 10.57
CA GLN A 39 -4.51 4.18 9.15
C GLN A 39 -3.00 3.96 8.88
N ILE A 40 -2.73 3.11 7.87
CA ILE A 40 -1.44 2.80 7.22
C ILE A 40 -0.38 2.10 8.10
N PRO A 41 -0.18 0.77 7.93
CA PRO A 41 0.85 -0.01 8.66
C PRO A 41 2.29 0.52 8.54
N LEU A 42 2.60 1.26 7.47
CA LEU A 42 3.93 1.83 7.23
C LEU A 42 4.23 3.03 8.13
N GLU A 43 3.24 3.88 8.41
CA GLU A 43 3.40 5.06 9.27
C GLU A 43 3.77 4.64 10.70
N ALA A 44 2.96 3.72 11.25
CA ALA A 44 3.20 3.12 12.56
C ALA A 44 4.57 2.45 12.64
N TYR A 45 4.96 1.70 11.60
CA TYR A 45 6.28 1.07 11.55
C TYR A 45 7.42 2.10 11.62
N ASN A 46 7.31 3.21 10.89
CA ASN A 46 8.31 4.28 10.93
C ASN A 46 8.37 4.98 12.30
N GLU A 47 7.23 5.23 12.93
CA GLU A 47 7.20 5.75 14.31
C GLU A 47 7.88 4.80 15.29
N LEU A 48 7.66 3.49 15.15
CA LEU A 48 8.30 2.48 16.00
C LEU A 48 9.82 2.40 15.76
N LEU A 49 10.29 2.61 14.53
CA LEU A 49 11.74 2.73 14.25
C LEU A 49 12.37 3.90 15.00
N LEU A 50 11.66 5.04 15.08
CA LEU A 50 12.13 6.20 15.85
C LEU A 50 12.06 5.93 17.36
N LEU A 51 10.99 5.29 17.82
CA LEU A 51 10.80 4.96 19.24
C LEU A 51 11.92 4.05 19.77
N PHE A 52 12.39 3.10 18.97
CA PHE A 52 13.45 2.16 19.36
C PHE A 52 14.84 2.55 18.87
N ARG A 53 15.06 3.79 18.39
CA ARG A 53 16.35 4.23 17.83
C ARG A 53 17.56 3.91 18.69
N ASP A 54 17.43 4.09 20.01
CA ASP A 54 18.50 3.88 20.99
C ASP A 54 18.49 2.45 21.59
N HIS A 55 17.65 1.57 21.05
CA HIS A 55 17.41 0.20 21.50
C HIS A 55 17.67 -0.81 20.37
N GLY A 56 18.96 -1.00 20.02
CA GLY A 56 19.38 -1.81 18.87
C GLY A 56 18.83 -3.24 18.81
N ASP A 57 18.74 -3.90 19.96
CA ASP A 57 18.13 -5.24 20.11
C ASP A 57 16.63 -5.25 19.78
N LEU A 58 15.90 -4.23 20.20
CA LEU A 58 14.46 -4.10 19.91
C LEU A 58 14.23 -3.71 18.44
N LEU A 59 15.12 -2.93 17.84
CA LEU A 59 15.08 -2.60 16.40
C LEU A 59 15.30 -3.82 15.52
N GLU A 60 16.26 -4.68 15.88
CA GLU A 60 16.53 -5.91 15.14
C GLU A 60 15.29 -6.81 15.12
N GLU A 61 14.63 -6.97 16.27
CA GLU A 61 13.39 -7.73 16.36
C GLU A 61 12.22 -7.05 15.65
N LEU A 62 12.11 -5.71 15.75
CA LEU A 62 11.10 -4.94 15.02
C LEU A 62 11.22 -5.16 13.50
N GLY A 63 12.43 -5.42 12.99
CA GLY A 63 12.70 -5.77 11.60
C GLY A 63 11.82 -6.91 11.06
N LYS A 64 11.42 -7.86 11.91
CA LYS A 64 10.53 -8.97 11.54
C LYS A 64 9.11 -8.51 11.20
N PHE A 65 8.67 -7.41 11.79
CA PHE A 65 7.33 -6.84 11.61
C PHE A 65 7.25 -5.86 10.43
N ARG A 66 8.26 -5.82 9.55
CA ARG A 66 8.27 -4.89 8.42
C ARG A 66 7.03 -5.12 7.57
N PRO A 67 6.19 -4.09 7.33
CA PRO A 67 5.05 -4.22 6.44
C PRO A 67 5.56 -4.52 5.03
N LEU A 68 4.97 -5.56 4.41
CA LEU A 68 5.26 -5.87 3.02
C LEU A 68 4.86 -4.67 2.15
N PRO A 69 5.66 -4.31 1.13
CA PRO A 69 5.21 -3.33 0.16
C PRO A 69 3.86 -3.80 -0.39
N PRO A 70 2.88 -2.90 -0.55
CA PRO A 70 1.60 -3.27 -1.12
C PRO A 70 1.88 -3.93 -2.47
N PHE A 71 1.63 -5.24 -2.56
CA PHE A 71 1.52 -5.88 -3.86
C PHE A 71 0.50 -5.07 -4.65
N PRO A 72 0.77 -4.70 -5.92
CA PRO A 72 -0.20 -3.96 -6.71
C PRO A 72 -1.45 -4.82 -6.78
N SER A 73 -2.46 -4.48 -5.96
CA SER A 73 -3.74 -5.15 -6.00
C SER A 73 -4.29 -4.92 -7.40
N THR A 74 -4.57 -6.01 -8.09
CA THR A 74 -5.12 -6.03 -9.46
C THR A 74 -6.49 -5.35 -9.57
N VAL A 75 -7.01 -4.83 -8.46
CA VAL A 75 -8.28 -4.11 -8.32
C VAL A 75 -8.28 -2.78 -9.09
N TYR A 76 -7.12 -2.18 -9.38
CA TYR A 76 -7.05 -0.95 -10.19
C TYR A 76 -7.31 -1.18 -11.70
N SER A 77 -7.31 -2.43 -12.19
CA SER A 77 -7.50 -2.71 -13.62
C SER A 77 -8.97 -2.73 -14.03
N HIS A 78 -9.90 -3.16 -13.16
CA HIS A 78 -11.29 -3.37 -13.56
C HIS A 78 -12.02 -2.06 -13.90
N ASN A 79 -11.80 -1.01 -13.11
CA ASN A 79 -12.47 0.30 -13.31
C ASN A 79 -11.91 1.03 -14.54
N THR A 80 -10.60 0.90 -14.78
CA THR A 80 -9.93 1.51 -15.93
C THR A 80 -10.32 0.81 -17.23
N ILE A 81 -10.39 -0.52 -17.23
CA ILE A 81 -10.80 -1.32 -18.40
C ILE A 81 -12.27 -1.04 -18.76
N TRP A 82 -13.17 -1.02 -17.78
CA TRP A 82 -14.58 -0.68 -18.03
C TRP A 82 -14.77 0.74 -18.58
N MET A 83 -13.98 1.70 -18.10
CA MET A 83 -14.01 3.07 -18.62
C MET A 83 -13.60 3.12 -20.10
N PHE A 84 -12.58 2.38 -20.51
CA PHE A 84 -12.16 2.30 -21.91
C PHE A 84 -13.19 1.58 -22.79
N ILE A 85 -13.78 0.47 -22.32
CA ILE A 85 -14.85 -0.24 -23.05
C ILE A 85 -16.06 0.68 -23.29
N PHE A 86 -16.41 1.51 -22.28
CA PHE A 86 -17.51 2.44 -22.41
C PHE A 86 -17.19 3.63 -23.32
N LEU A 87 -15.97 4.19 -23.26
CA LEU A 87 -15.58 5.38 -24.03
C LEU A 87 -15.20 5.11 -25.49
N MET A 88 -14.65 3.92 -25.80
CA MET A 88 -14.19 3.57 -27.15
C MET A 88 -15.26 3.70 -28.25
N PRO A 89 -16.52 3.26 -28.06
CA PRO A 89 -17.57 3.44 -29.05
C PRO A 89 -17.87 4.92 -29.36
N PHE A 90 -17.85 5.79 -28.33
CA PHE A 90 -18.10 7.22 -28.52
C PHE A 90 -16.96 7.91 -29.27
N LEU A 91 -15.71 7.51 -29.02
CA LEU A 91 -14.55 8.01 -29.75
C LEU A 91 -14.56 7.57 -31.21
N LEU A 92 -14.88 6.30 -31.49
CA LEU A 92 -15.02 5.78 -32.85
C LEU A 92 -16.14 6.49 -33.62
N LEU A 93 -17.30 6.71 -32.97
CA LEU A 93 -18.41 7.44 -33.58
C LEU A 93 -18.04 8.89 -33.88
N SER A 94 -17.35 9.56 -32.94
CA SER A 94 -16.87 10.94 -33.14
C SER A 94 -15.87 11.03 -34.29
N LEU A 95 -14.99 10.03 -34.42
CA LEU A 95 -14.03 9.94 -35.52
C LEU A 95 -14.73 9.72 -36.87
N LEU A 96 -15.70 8.82 -36.93
CA LEU A 96 -16.48 8.51 -38.14
C LEU A 96 -17.25 9.75 -38.62
N LEU A 97 -17.92 10.45 -37.71
CA LEU A 97 -18.62 11.72 -38.01
C LEU A 97 -17.67 12.85 -38.42
N ALA A 98 -16.43 12.85 -37.90
CA ALA A 98 -15.40 13.81 -38.30
C ALA A 98 -14.87 13.54 -39.72
N PHE A 99 -14.86 12.28 -40.16
CA PHE A 99 -14.48 11.88 -41.53
C PHE A 99 -15.63 11.97 -42.54
N GLU A 100 -16.88 11.94 -42.11
CA GLU A 100 -18.03 12.09 -43.00
C GLU A 100 -18.10 13.50 -43.63
N LYS A 101 -17.75 14.55 -42.87
CA LYS A 101 -17.74 15.95 -43.36
C LYS A 101 -16.69 16.27 -44.45
N PRO A 102 -15.49 15.67 -44.48
CA PRO A 102 -14.52 15.89 -45.57
C PRO A 102 -14.66 14.93 -46.77
N LEU A 103 -15.41 13.82 -46.69
CA LEU A 103 -15.48 12.83 -47.78
C LEU A 103 -16.32 13.29 -48.98
N ASP A 104 -17.32 14.15 -48.76
CA ASP A 104 -18.11 14.76 -49.86
C ASP A 104 -17.24 15.65 -50.77
N SER A 105 -16.12 16.17 -50.26
CA SER A 105 -15.16 16.96 -51.05
C SER A 105 -14.27 16.12 -51.97
N PHE A 106 -14.13 14.81 -51.71
CA PHE A 106 -13.21 13.94 -52.45
C PHE A 106 -13.90 13.09 -53.53
N LEU A 107 -15.21 12.85 -53.42
CA LEU A 107 -15.97 12.05 -54.38
C LEU A 107 -16.59 12.86 -55.54
N LEU A 108 -16.43 14.18 -55.54
CA LEU A 108 -17.02 15.10 -56.53
C LEU A 108 -15.96 15.82 -57.40
N ARG A 109 -14.78 15.21 -57.59
CA ARG A 109 -13.75 15.68 -58.53
C ARG A 109 -13.43 14.64 -59.59
#